data_AF-A0A7K4A0C0-F1
#
_entry.id   AF-A0A7K4A0C0-F1
#
_cell.length_a   1.000
_cell.length_b   1.000
_cell.length_c   1.000
_cell.angle_alpha   90.00
_cell.angle_beta   90.00
_cell.angle_gamma   90.00
#
_symmetry.space_group_name_H-M   'P 1'
#
loop_
_entity.id
_entity.type
_entity.pdbx_description
1 polymer ?
#
loop_
_entity_poly.entity_id
_entity_poly.type
_entity_poly.pdbx_seq_one_letter_code
_entity_poly.pdbx_strand_id
1 'polypeptide(L)'
;MIIRIIAVGRLRERYWQEAAADYARRIRPYARLEIEEVSEARLKDGASAAEEKKAMQEEGRAILERLKGHEGAVVALDRQGRNLDSLQMAAWLEGMILEGQKGAAFVIGGPLGL
;
A
#
# COMPACT_ATOMS: atom_id res chain seq x y z
N MET A 1 4.50 14.39 -8.60
CA MET A 1 3.60 13.26 -8.29
C MET A 1 3.84 12.79 -6.86
N ILE A 2 2.78 12.48 -6.12
CA ILE A 2 2.85 11.85 -4.80
C ILE A 2 2.62 10.34 -4.98
N ILE A 3 3.53 9.52 -4.47
CA ILE A 3 3.33 8.07 -4.35
C ILE A 3 3.19 7.78 -2.87
N ARG A 4 2.03 7.26 -2.47
CA ARG A 4 1.75 6.86 -1.10
C ARG A 4 1.68 5.35 -1.03
N ILE A 5 2.28 4.75 0.00
CA ILE A 5 2.19 3.32 0.30
C ILE A 5 1.57 3.18 1.68
N ILE A 6 0.44 2.50 1.77
CA ILE A 6 -0.24 2.18 3.02
C ILE A 6 -0.16 0.67 3.20
N ALA A 7 0.63 0.21 4.18
CA ALA A 7 0.87 -1.21 4.39
C ALA A 7 0.39 -1.65 5.78
N VAL A 8 -0.26 -2.81 5.85
CA VAL A 8 -0.56 -3.48 7.12
C VAL A 8 0.69 -4.18 7.62
N GLY A 9 1.04 -3.93 8.88
CA GLY A 9 2.25 -4.42 9.51
C GLY A 9 3.43 -3.46 9.36
N ARG A 10 4.57 -3.85 9.95
CA ARG A 10 5.82 -3.10 9.92
C ARG A 10 6.96 -4.00 9.49
N LEU A 11 7.91 -3.46 8.73
CA LEU A 11 9.13 -4.20 8.38
C LEU A 11 9.94 -4.44 9.66
N ARG A 12 10.16 -5.70 10.03
CA ARG A 12 10.88 -6.06 11.27
C ARG A 12 12.36 -6.31 11.01
N GLU A 13 12.66 -6.87 9.86
CA GLU A 13 13.98 -7.29 9.46
C GLU A 13 14.77 -6.11 8.91
N ARG A 14 15.99 -5.94 9.42
CA ARG A 14 16.87 -4.83 9.05
C ARG A 14 17.14 -4.77 7.54
N TYR A 15 17.33 -5.91 6.89
CA TYR A 15 17.63 -5.94 5.46
C TYR A 15 16.47 -5.42 4.60
N TRP A 16 15.21 -5.63 5.01
CA TRP A 16 14.05 -5.06 4.31
C TRP A 16 13.94 -3.56 4.53
N GLN A 17 14.19 -3.09 5.75
CA GLN A 17 14.21 -1.65 6.06
C GLN A 17 15.29 -0.94 5.25
N GLU A 18 16.49 -1.52 5.15
CA GLU A 18 17.60 -0.97 4.36
C GLU A 18 17.29 -0.97 2.86
N ALA A 19 16.70 -2.05 2.33
CA ALA A 19 16.28 -2.11 0.92
C ALA A 19 15.22 -1.04 0.61
N ALA A 20 14.18 -0.91 1.44
CA ALA A 20 13.15 0.10 1.27
C ALA A 20 13.74 1.52 1.30
N ALA A 21 14.68 1.78 2.22
CA ALA A 21 15.35 3.07 2.32
C ALA A 21 16.22 3.40 1.08
N ASP A 22 16.87 2.40 0.47
CA ASP A 22 17.64 2.60 -0.77
C ASP A 22 16.72 3.01 -1.93
N TYR A 23 15.62 2.29 -2.14
CA TYR A 23 14.65 2.63 -3.19
C TYR A 23 13.95 3.97 -2.93
N ALA A 24 13.61 4.28 -1.68
CA ALA A 24 13.05 5.58 -1.30
C ALA A 24 14.00 6.74 -1.63
N ARG A 25 15.32 6.54 -1.48
CA ARG A 25 16.33 7.54 -1.84
C ARG A 25 16.43 7.72 -3.35
N ARG A 26 16.40 6.63 -4.11
CA ARG A 26 16.49 6.64 -5.58
C ARG A 26 15.29 7.30 -6.25
N ILE A 27 14.07 7.12 -5.70
CA ILE A 27 12.85 7.69 -6.29
C ILE A 27 12.65 9.17 -5.98
N ARG A 28 13.29 9.69 -4.92
CA ARG A 28 13.11 11.07 -4.42
C ARG A 28 13.22 12.18 -5.49
N PRO A 29 14.13 12.11 -6.48
CA PRO A 29 14.20 13.13 -7.54
C PRO A 29 12.98 13.15 -8.47
N TYR A 30 12.20 12.08 -8.52
CA TYR A 30 11.10 11.88 -9.47
C TYR A 30 9.72 11.99 -8.82
N ALA A 31 9.58 11.55 -7.57
CA ALA A 31 8.32 11.57 -6.85
C ALA A 31 8.53 11.76 -5.34
N ARG A 32 7.52 12.33 -4.69
CA ARG A 32 7.42 12.36 -3.23
C ARG A 32 6.84 11.02 -2.78
N LEU A 33 7.67 10.22 -2.11
CA LEU A 33 7.26 8.95 -1.53
C LEU A 33 6.78 9.16 -0.08
N GLU A 34 5.59 8.67 0.24
CA GLU A 34 5.02 8.65 1.58
C GLU A 34 4.73 7.20 1.95
N ILE A 35 5.22 6.74 3.09
CA ILE A 35 5.01 5.36 3.56
C ILE A 35 4.33 5.44 4.92
N GLU A 36 3.19 4.77 5.03
CA GLU A 36 2.39 4.69 6.25
C GLU A 36 2.12 3.25 6.62
N GLU A 37 2.51 2.90 7.83
CA GLU A 37 2.28 1.58 8.40
C GLU A 37 0.99 1.59 9.24
N VAL A 38 0.17 0.57 9.04
CA VAL A 38 -1.05 0.27 9.79
C VAL A 38 -0.75 -0.88 10.73
N SER A 39 -1.16 -0.76 11.99
CA SER A 39 -0.99 -1.86 12.95
C SER A 39 -1.79 -3.09 12.47
N GLU A 40 -1.11 -4.22 12.39
CA GLU A 40 -1.72 -5.54 12.17
C GLU A 40 -2.62 -5.91 13.36
N ALA A 41 -3.79 -6.48 13.05
CA ALA A 41 -4.71 -6.98 14.05
C ALA A 41 -4.13 -8.23 14.72
N ARG A 42 -4.23 -8.32 16.06
CA ARG A 42 -3.71 -9.48 16.79
C ARG A 42 -4.68 -10.66 16.67
N LEU A 43 -4.34 -11.63 15.85
CA LEU A 43 -5.01 -12.93 15.79
C LEU A 43 -4.24 -13.97 16.61
N LYS A 44 -4.98 -14.84 17.30
CA LYS A 44 -4.42 -16.03 17.95
C LYS A 44 -4.37 -17.18 16.94
N ASP A 45 -3.42 -18.09 17.11
CA ASP A 45 -3.39 -19.33 16.34
C ASP A 45 -4.72 -20.09 16.52
N GLY A 46 -5.33 -20.51 15.41
CA GLY A 46 -6.62 -21.20 15.40
C GLY A 46 -7.85 -20.29 15.55
N ALA A 47 -7.71 -18.99 15.25
CA ALA A 47 -8.84 -18.07 15.19
C ALA A 47 -9.96 -18.59 14.28
N SER A 48 -11.21 -18.32 14.67
CA SER A 48 -12.38 -18.63 13.86
C SER A 48 -12.49 -17.70 12.66
N ALA A 49 -13.21 -18.12 11.61
CA ALA A 49 -13.48 -17.29 10.44
C ALA A 49 -14.17 -15.95 10.79
N ALA A 50 -14.93 -15.90 11.89
CA ALA A 50 -15.54 -14.66 12.38
C ALA A 50 -14.50 -13.70 12.97
N GLU A 51 -13.49 -14.21 13.68
CA GLU A 51 -12.39 -13.43 14.23
C GLU A 51 -11.45 -12.93 13.13
N GLU A 52 -11.11 -13.79 12.15
CA GLU A 52 -10.35 -13.39 10.96
C GLU A 52 -11.06 -12.27 10.19
N LYS A 53 -12.37 -12.42 9.94
CA LYS A 53 -13.15 -11.38 9.27
C LYS A 53 -13.17 -10.08 10.06
N LYS A 54 -13.27 -10.15 11.39
CA LYS A 54 -13.23 -8.97 12.26
C LYS A 54 -11.87 -8.28 12.19
N ALA A 55 -10.77 -9.03 12.23
CA ALA A 55 -9.42 -8.51 12.09
C ALA A 55 -9.23 -7.79 10.75
N MET A 56 -9.64 -8.42 9.64
CA MET A 56 -9.60 -7.80 8.31
C MET A 56 -10.42 -6.51 8.22
N GLN A 57 -11.59 -6.45 8.88
CA GLN A 57 -12.40 -5.23 8.96
C GLN A 57 -11.73 -4.11 9.79
N GLU A 58 -11.05 -4.46 10.89
CA GLU A 58 -10.31 -3.51 11.71
C GLU A 58 -9.13 -2.91 10.92
N GLU A 59 -8.36 -3.75 10.22
CA GLU A 59 -7.27 -3.33 9.33
C GLU A 59 -7.79 -2.48 8.18
N GLY A 60 -8.87 -2.89 7.51
CA GLY A 60 -9.52 -2.15 6.43
C GLY A 60 -9.99 -0.76 6.88
N ARG A 61 -10.58 -0.64 8.07
CA ARG A 61 -10.93 0.67 8.65
C ARG A 61 -9.70 1.53 8.87
N ALA A 62 -8.63 0.97 9.43
CA ALA A 62 -7.40 1.72 9.64
C ALA A 62 -6.77 2.20 8.33
N ILE A 63 -6.78 1.37 7.27
CA ILE A 63 -6.36 1.78 5.92
C ILE A 63 -7.21 2.95 5.40
N LEU A 64 -8.53 2.85 5.49
CA LEU A 64 -9.46 3.89 5.05
C LEU A 64 -9.24 5.20 5.80
N GLU A 65 -8.93 5.14 7.10
CA GLU A 65 -8.56 6.33 7.88
C GLU A 65 -7.29 7.00 7.36
N ARG A 66 -6.27 6.24 6.94
CA ARG A 66 -5.10 6.82 6.27
C ARG A 66 -5.49 7.44 4.93
N LEU A 67 -6.32 6.78 4.14
CA LEU A 67 -6.76 7.29 2.84
C LEU A 67 -7.59 8.57 2.90
N LYS A 68 -8.09 9.01 4.06
CA LYS A 68 -8.84 10.26 4.20
C LYS A 68 -8.06 11.45 3.63
N GLY A 69 -8.71 12.22 2.76
CA GLY A 69 -8.12 13.38 2.11
C GLY A 69 -7.11 13.05 1.00
N HIS A 70 -6.90 11.77 0.67
CA HIS A 70 -6.13 11.40 -0.52
C HIS A 70 -6.92 11.76 -1.78
N GLU A 71 -6.30 12.55 -2.64
CA GLU A 71 -6.86 12.97 -3.92
C GLU A 71 -6.05 12.33 -5.05
N GLY A 72 -6.59 11.26 -5.64
CA GLY A 72 -5.94 10.50 -6.71
C GLY A 72 -6.35 9.03 -6.72
N ALA A 73 -5.68 8.24 -7.53
CA ALA A 73 -5.94 6.80 -7.61
C ALA A 73 -5.65 6.09 -6.28
N VAL A 74 -6.50 5.13 -5.93
CA VAL A 74 -6.25 4.16 -4.85
C VAL A 74 -6.10 2.79 -5.50
N VAL A 75 -4.96 2.16 -5.30
CA VAL A 75 -4.56 0.90 -5.92
C VAL A 75 -4.41 -0.16 -4.83
N ALA A 76 -5.35 -1.10 -4.76
CA ALA A 76 -5.20 -2.28 -3.93
C ALA A 76 -4.29 -3.30 -4.62
N LEU A 77 -3.22 -3.72 -3.94
CA LEU A 77 -2.35 -4.80 -4.43
C LEU A 77 -2.95 -6.14 -4.02
N ASP A 78 -3.39 -6.91 -5.01
CA ASP A 78 -3.99 -8.23 -4.82
C ASP A 78 -3.49 -9.22 -5.87
N ARG A 79 -3.38 -10.50 -5.49
CA ARG A 79 -2.94 -11.59 -6.39
C ARG A 79 -3.89 -11.85 -7.56
N GLN A 80 -5.16 -11.49 -7.42
CA GLN A 80 -6.20 -11.58 -8.44
C GLN A 80 -6.34 -10.27 -9.23
N GLY A 81 -5.49 -9.28 -8.94
CA GLY A 81 -5.46 -7.99 -9.61
C GLY A 81 -4.98 -8.07 -11.06
N ARG A 82 -4.96 -6.91 -11.71
CA ARG A 82 -4.41 -6.79 -13.07
C ARG A 82 -2.89 -6.91 -13.02
N ASN A 83 -2.35 -7.89 -13.73
CA ASN A 83 -0.91 -8.03 -13.91
C ASN A 83 -0.42 -7.04 -14.96
N LEU A 84 0.15 -5.93 -14.50
CA LEU A 84 0.87 -4.99 -15.36
C LEU A 84 2.34 -5.37 -15.39
N ASP A 85 2.93 -5.43 -16.58
CA ASP A 85 4.38 -5.40 -16.70
C ASP A 85 4.95 -4.00 -16.39
N SER A 86 6.28 -3.87 -16.39
CA SER A 86 6.94 -2.61 -16.05
C SER A 86 6.60 -1.45 -17.00
N LEU A 87 6.43 -1.72 -18.30
CA LEU A 87 6.09 -0.69 -19.28
C LEU A 87 4.64 -0.26 -19.15
N GLN A 88 3.74 -1.22 -18.91
CA GLN A 88 2.33 -0.97 -18.66
C GLN A 88 2.12 -0.16 -17.38
N MET A 89 2.84 -0.48 -16.30
CA MET A 89 2.80 0.30 -15.06
C MET A 89 3.33 1.71 -15.27
N ALA A 90 4.42 1.89 -16.03
CA ALA A 90 4.97 3.20 -16.36
C ALA A 90 3.98 4.05 -17.17
N ALA A 91 3.36 3.48 -18.21
CA ALA A 91 2.35 4.15 -19.03
C ALA A 91 1.10 4.52 -18.21
N TRP A 92 0.68 3.65 -17.28
CA TRP A 92 -0.43 3.94 -16.37
C TRP A 92 -0.11 5.11 -15.43
N LEU A 93 1.09 5.16 -14.85
CA LEU A 93 1.56 6.27 -14.03
C LEU A 93 1.64 7.58 -14.84
N GLU A 94 2.15 7.53 -16.07
CA GLU A 94 2.22 8.67 -16.98
C GLU A 94 0.83 9.21 -17.33
N GLY A 95 -0.13 8.32 -17.63
CA GLY A 95 -1.53 8.70 -17.88
C GLY A 95 -2.13 9.50 -16.73
N MET A 96 -1.92 9.08 -15.48
CA MET A 96 -2.38 9.82 -14.31
C MET A 96 -1.78 11.23 -14.21
N ILE A 97 -0.49 11.38 -14.56
CA ILE A 97 0.17 12.70 -14.58
C ILE A 97 -0.47 13.59 -15.64
N LEU A 98 -0.71 13.06 -16.84
CA LEU A 98 -1.32 13.79 -17.96
C LEU A 98 -2.77 14.21 -17.65
N GLU A 99 -3.51 13.40 -16.89
CA GLU A 99 -4.84 13.72 -16.39
C GLU A 99 -4.85 14.73 -15.23
N GLY A 100 -3.67 15.17 -14.76
CA GLY A 100 -3.55 16.12 -13.66
C GLY A 100 -3.83 15.52 -12.27
N GLN A 101 -3.80 14.20 -12.12
CA GLN A 101 -3.93 13.57 -10.80
C GLN A 101 -2.74 13.90 -9.91
N LYS A 102 -2.99 14.16 -8.62
CA LYS A 102 -1.94 14.55 -7.66
C LYS A 102 -1.01 13.39 -7.30
N GLY A 103 -1.50 12.15 -7.39
CA GLY A 103 -0.74 10.97 -7.04
C GLY A 103 -1.55 9.68 -6.99
N ALA A 104 -0.92 8.63 -6.49
CA ALA A 104 -1.54 7.33 -6.26
C ALA A 104 -1.20 6.80 -4.86
N ALA A 105 -2.17 6.15 -4.22
CA ALA A 105 -2.00 5.43 -2.98
C ALA A 105 -2.05 3.92 -3.25
N PHE A 106 -0.94 3.23 -3.03
CA PHE A 106 -0.83 1.77 -3.10
C PHE A 106 -1.13 1.18 -1.72
N VAL A 107 -2.05 0.23 -1.67
CA VAL A 107 -2.47 -0.43 -0.43
C VAL A 107 -1.97 -1.87 -0.43
N ILE A 108 -1.26 -2.24 0.64
CA ILE A 108 -0.74 -3.58 0.89
C ILE A 108 -1.48 -4.15 2.10
N GLY A 109 -2.30 -5.17 1.88
CA GLY A 109 -3.07 -5.84 2.93
C GLY A 109 -2.22 -6.69 3.87
N GLY A 110 -2.85 -7.16 4.94
CA GLY A 110 -2.25 -8.09 5.90
C GLY A 110 -2.22 -9.54 5.37
N PRO A 111 -1.83 -10.51 6.21
CA PRO A 111 -1.79 -11.93 5.82
C PRO A 111 -3.14 -12.48 5.33
N LEU A 112 -4.25 -11.92 5.82
CA LEU A 112 -5.61 -12.29 5.44
C LEU A 112 -6.09 -11.60 4.14
N GLY A 113 -5.33 -10.66 3.59
CA GLY A 113 -5.70 -9.86 2.43
C GLY A 113 -6.30 -8.50 2.80
N LEU A 114 -7.21 -8.01 1.93
CA LEU A 114 -7.98 -6.77 2.07
C LEU A 114 -9.48 -7.07 2.08
#